data_AF-A0A957E7W1-F1
#
_entry.id   AF-A0A957E7W1-F1
#
_cell.length_a   1.000
_cell.length_b   1.000
_cell.length_c   1.000
_cell.angle_alpha   90.00
_cell.angle_beta   90.00
_cell.angle_gamma   90.00
#
_symmetry.space_group_name_H-M   'P 1'
#
loop_
_entity.id
_entity.type
_entity.pdbx_description
1 polymer ?
#
loop_
_entity_poly.entity_id
_entity_poly.type
_entity_poly.pdbx_seq_one_letter_code
_entity_poly.pdbx_strand_id
1 'polypeptide(L)'
;MGKMGLQAIYPRPRTSIPDRQHKKYPYLLRGLDIKRPNQVWAADITYVPMPHDFMYLVAILDWFSRFVIAWHLSNTLDGAFCVEALRQALRHGQPEIFNTDQGVQFTAQLRQRWLLF
;
A
#
# COMPACT_ATOMS: atom_id res chain seq x y z
N MET A 1 0.03 31.86 5.02
CA MET A 1 0.64 30.57 4.68
C MET A 1 -0.17 29.93 3.57
N GLY A 2 0.30 29.97 2.33
CA GLY A 2 -0.40 29.39 1.18
C GLY A 2 -0.28 27.87 1.20
N LYS A 3 -1.41 27.17 1.25
CA LYS A 3 -1.44 25.74 0.93
C LYS A 3 -0.97 25.61 -0.52
N MET A 4 0.21 25.03 -0.75
CA MET A 4 0.61 24.65 -2.10
C MET A 4 -0.49 23.74 -2.65
N GLY A 5 -1.11 24.16 -3.76
CA GLY A 5 -2.20 23.46 -4.45
C GLY A 5 -1.73 22.16 -5.10
N LEU A 6 -1.00 21.33 -4.35
CA LEU A 6 -0.60 20.00 -4.74
C LEU A 6 -1.86 19.13 -4.74
N GLN A 7 -2.40 18.94 -5.93
CA GLN A 7 -3.56 18.10 -6.17
C GLN A 7 -3.08 16.88 -6.96
N ALA A 8 -3.30 15.69 -6.42
CA ALA A 8 -2.98 14.45 -7.13
C ALA A 8 -3.92 14.34 -8.35
N ILE A 9 -3.35 14.27 -9.54
CA ILE A 9 -4.06 14.01 -10.80
C ILE A 9 -3.71 12.57 -11.20
N TYR A 10 -4.68 11.66 -11.15
CA TYR A 10 -4.51 10.27 -11.58
C TYR A 10 -5.72 9.80 -12.40
N PRO A 11 -5.55 8.87 -13.35
CA PRO A 11 -6.66 8.22 -14.05
C PRO A 11 -7.57 7.52 -13.03
N ARG A 12 -8.89 7.64 -13.15
CA ARG A 12 -9.86 6.91 -12.30
C ARG A 12 -10.46 5.71 -13.04
N PRO A 13 -9.80 4.54 -13.10
CA PRO A 13 -10.50 3.30 -13.36
C PRO A 13 -11.36 2.95 -12.14
N ARG A 14 -12.59 2.49 -12.40
CA ARG A 14 -13.55 2.10 -11.36
C ARG A 14 -13.15 0.74 -10.77
N THR A 15 -12.28 0.73 -9.77
CA THR A 15 -11.73 -0.51 -9.17
C THR A 15 -12.50 -1.07 -7.98
N SER A 16 -13.64 -0.48 -7.60
CA SER A 16 -14.42 -0.95 -6.45
C SER A 16 -15.71 -1.67 -6.88
N ILE A 17 -15.58 -2.95 -7.26
CA ILE A 17 -16.66 -3.92 -7.04
C ILE A 17 -16.22 -4.73 -5.81
N PRO A 18 -16.80 -4.48 -4.63
CA PRO A 18 -16.46 -5.23 -3.44
C PRO A 18 -16.85 -6.70 -3.64
N ASP A 19 -15.87 -7.60 -3.55
CA ASP A 19 -16.17 -9.03 -3.47
C ASP A 19 -16.89 -9.29 -2.13
N ARG A 20 -18.12 -9.79 -2.21
CA ARG A 20 -18.99 -10.07 -1.05
C ARG A 20 -18.41 -11.16 -0.13
N GLN A 21 -17.38 -11.89 -0.56
CA GLN A 21 -16.77 -12.98 0.20
C GLN A 21 -15.58 -12.56 1.09
N HIS A 22 -15.14 -11.30 1.04
CA HIS A 22 -14.05 -10.87 1.94
C HIS A 22 -14.52 -10.78 3.40
N LYS A 23 -13.88 -11.58 4.25
CA LYS A 23 -14.01 -11.54 5.71
C LYS A 23 -13.61 -10.14 6.18
N LYS A 24 -14.55 -9.38 6.77
CA LYS A 24 -14.27 -8.06 7.34
C LYS A 24 -13.42 -8.23 8.60
N TYR A 25 -12.20 -7.72 8.58
CA TYR A 25 -11.34 -7.67 9.77
C TYR A 25 -11.60 -6.37 10.54
N PRO A 26 -11.45 -6.34 11.88
CA PRO A 26 -11.53 -5.10 12.64
C PRO A 26 -10.46 -4.13 12.14
N TYR A 27 -10.82 -2.88 11.84
CA TYR A 27 -9.87 -1.86 11.42
C TYR A 27 -8.97 -1.45 12.59
N LEU A 28 -7.83 -2.15 12.79
CA LEU A 28 -6.96 -1.96 13.97
C LEU A 28 -6.26 -0.60 14.02
N LEU A 29 -6.39 0.23 12.99
CA LEU A 29 -5.82 1.58 12.98
C LEU A 29 -6.72 2.59 13.71
N ARG A 30 -7.99 2.28 13.97
CA ARG A 30 -8.91 3.21 14.65
C ARG A 30 -8.49 3.36 16.12
N GLY A 31 -8.06 4.58 16.49
CA GLY A 31 -7.64 4.90 17.85
C GLY A 31 -6.23 4.43 18.20
N LEU A 32 -5.46 3.95 17.23
CA LEU A 32 -4.07 3.57 17.43
C LEU A 32 -3.16 4.80 17.40
N ASP A 33 -2.44 5.04 18.49
CA ASP A 33 -1.43 6.10 18.58
C ASP A 33 -0.07 5.59 18.07
N ILE A 34 0.43 6.20 17.00
CA ILE A 34 1.65 5.77 16.29
C ILE A 34 2.78 6.68 16.73
N LYS A 35 3.71 6.15 17.51
CA LYS A 35 4.73 6.91 18.26
C LYS A 35 6.16 6.67 17.79
N ARG A 36 6.41 5.68 16.93
CA ARG A 36 7.75 5.36 16.45
C ARG A 36 7.76 4.72 15.05
N PRO A 37 8.90 4.75 14.34
CA PRO A 37 9.07 4.02 13.08
C PRO A 37 8.79 2.53 13.24
N ASN A 38 8.38 1.89 12.15
CA ASN A 38 8.10 0.46 12.01
C ASN A 38 6.93 -0.06 12.87
N GLN A 39 6.09 0.82 13.42
CA GLN A 39 4.83 0.37 14.03
C GLN A 39 3.79 0.05 12.97
N VAL A 40 3.58 0.95 12.02
CA VAL A 40 2.61 0.76 10.96
C VAL A 40 3.29 1.08 9.65
N TRP A 41 3.28 0.13 8.73
CA TRP A 41 3.53 0.40 7.33
C TRP A 41 2.20 0.40 6.58
N ALA A 42 2.10 1.23 5.56
CA ALA A 42 0.99 1.22 4.61
C ALA A 42 1.52 0.93 3.22
N ALA A 43 0.76 0.16 2.44
CA ALA A 43 1.00 -0.02 1.02
C ALA A 43 -0.21 0.48 0.23
N ASP A 44 0.06 1.15 -0.88
CA ASP A 44 -0.94 1.61 -1.83
C ASP A 44 -0.44 1.40 -3.26
N ILE A 45 -1.36 1.14 -4.18
CA ILE A 45 -1.08 1.02 -5.61
C ILE A 45 -1.69 2.22 -6.32
N THR A 46 -0.84 2.98 -7.02
CA THR A 46 -1.26 4.12 -7.82
C THR A 46 -0.79 4.00 -9.26
N TYR A 47 -1.28 4.90 -10.11
CA TYR A 47 -1.01 4.92 -11.54
C TYR A 47 -0.08 6.07 -11.88
N VAL A 48 1.02 5.77 -12.56
CA VAL A 48 1.97 6.78 -13.07
C VAL A 48 1.66 7.00 -14.55
N PRO A 49 1.25 8.21 -14.95
CA PRO A 49 1.01 8.53 -16.37
C PRO A 49 2.28 8.42 -17.20
N MET A 50 2.17 7.80 -18.38
CA MET A 50 3.23 7.67 -19.37
C MET A 50 2.79 8.30 -20.71
N PRO A 51 3.72 8.63 -21.63
CA PRO A 51 3.36 9.26 -22.90
C PRO A 51 2.34 8.48 -23.76
N HIS A 52 2.27 7.15 -23.60
CA HIS A 52 1.41 6.28 -24.41
C HIS A 52 0.41 5.45 -23.58
N ASP A 53 0.52 5.43 -22.25
CA ASP A 53 -0.38 4.69 -21.35
C ASP A 53 -0.12 5.09 -19.87
N PHE A 54 -0.23 4.16 -18.93
CA PHE A 54 0.17 4.30 -17.53
C PHE A 54 1.00 3.09 -17.05
N MET A 55 1.72 3.27 -15.94
CA MET A 55 2.35 2.18 -15.17
C MET A 55 1.72 2.07 -13.79
N TYR A 56 1.74 0.88 -13.21
CA TYR A 56 1.36 0.63 -11.83
C TYR A 56 2.57 0.86 -10.93
N LEU A 57 2.41 1.70 -9.92
CA LEU A 57 3.38 1.92 -8.85
C LEU A 57 2.80 1.39 -7.56
N VAL A 58 3.51 0.47 -6.91
CA VAL A 58 3.27 0.14 -5.51
C VAL A 58 4.31 0.87 -4.67
N ALA A 59 3.88 1.49 -3.59
CA ALA A 59 4.76 2.10 -2.61
C ALA A 59 4.42 1.60 -1.21
N ILE A 60 5.45 1.22 -0.45
CA ILE A 60 5.34 0.86 0.95
C ILE A 60 5.96 1.98 1.76
N LEU A 61 5.17 2.58 2.65
CA LEU A 61 5.55 3.72 3.46
C LEU A 61 5.45 3.43 4.95
N ASP A 62 6.40 3.96 5.71
CA ASP A 62 6.30 3.99 7.17
C ASP A 62 5.38 5.13 7.60
N TRP A 63 4.38 4.82 8.42
CA TRP A 63 3.33 5.77 8.74
C TRP A 63 3.78 6.86 9.72
N PHE A 64 4.74 6.56 10.60
CA PHE A 64 5.30 7.52 11.54
C PHE A 64 6.23 8.52 10.84
N SER A 65 7.22 8.01 10.13
CA SER A 65 8.29 8.81 9.52
C SER A 65 7.94 9.38 8.15
N ARG A 66 6.89 8.86 7.50
CA ARG A 66 6.48 9.20 6.12
C ARG A 66 7.51 8.81 5.05
N PHE A 67 8.54 8.03 5.40
CA PHE A 67 9.49 7.53 4.42
C PHE A 67 8.91 6.41 3.58
N VAL A 68 9.19 6.46 2.27
CA VAL A 68 9.01 5.32 1.37
C VAL A 68 10.13 4.32 1.63
N ILE A 69 9.76 3.13 2.07
CA ILE A 69 10.67 2.05 2.45
C ILE A 69 11.07 1.25 1.22
N ALA A 70 10.10 0.96 0.35
CA ALA A 70 10.29 0.26 -0.90
C ALA A 70 9.19 0.65 -1.88
N TRP A 71 9.48 0.52 -3.16
CA TRP A 71 8.51 0.72 -4.23
C TRP A 71 8.90 -0.11 -5.45
N HIS A 72 7.91 -0.44 -6.28
CA HIS A 72 8.15 -1.11 -7.56
C HIS A 72 7.18 -0.59 -8.62
N LEU A 73 7.65 -0.57 -9.86
CA LEU A 73 6.85 -0.27 -11.04
C LEU A 73 6.55 -1.56 -11.81
N SER A 74 5.35 -1.63 -12.38
CA SER A 74 4.93 -2.70 -13.28
C SER A 74 4.08 -2.15 -14.42
N ASN A 75 4.13 -2.80 -15.57
CA ASN A 75 3.21 -2.60 -16.68
C ASN A 75 1.88 -3.37 -16.49
N THR A 76 1.81 -4.28 -15.51
CA THR A 76 0.64 -5.12 -15.22
C THR A 76 0.28 -5.06 -13.75
N LEU A 77 -1.03 -5.13 -13.44
CA LEU A 77 -1.53 -5.31 -12.08
C LEU A 77 -1.46 -6.79 -11.66
N ASP A 78 -0.30 -7.42 -11.77
CA ASP A 78 -0.07 -8.74 -11.18
C ASP A 78 0.33 -8.60 -9.70
N GLY A 79 0.08 -9.63 -8.89
CA GLY A 79 0.49 -9.59 -7.47
C GLY A 79 2.01 -9.68 -7.26
N ALA A 80 2.79 -9.99 -8.31
CA ALA A 80 4.20 -10.32 -8.17
C ALA A 80 5.05 -9.08 -7.82
N PHE A 81 4.79 -7.93 -8.46
CA PHE A 81 5.54 -6.70 -8.13
C PHE A 81 5.23 -6.16 -6.72
N CYS A 82 4.01 -6.38 -6.22
CA CYS A 82 3.61 -6.06 -4.84
C CYS A 82 4.41 -6.89 -3.81
N VAL A 83 4.52 -8.19 -4.11
CA VAL A 83 5.34 -9.15 -3.36
C VAL A 83 6.81 -8.73 -3.32
N GLU A 84 7.38 -8.31 -4.45
CA GLU A 84 8.79 -7.89 -4.51
C GLU A 84 9.04 -6.60 -3.73
N ALA A 85 8.13 -5.62 -3.81
CA ALA A 85 8.20 -4.42 -2.98
C ALA A 85 8.14 -4.77 -1.49
N LEU A 86 7.26 -5.69 -1.08
CA LEU A 86 7.19 -6.14 0.30
C LEU A 86 8.48 -6.85 0.74
N ARG A 87 9.01 -7.76 -0.09
CA ARG A 87 10.29 -8.43 0.18
C ARG A 87 11.43 -7.43 0.31
N GLN A 88 11.45 -6.38 -0.50
CA GLN A 88 12.42 -5.30 -0.38
C GLN A 88 12.25 -4.52 0.92
N ALA A 89 11.02 -4.11 1.25
CA ALA A 89 10.76 -3.38 2.48
C ALA A 89 11.20 -4.17 3.71
N LEU A 90 10.92 -5.48 3.74
CA LEU A 90 11.29 -6.37 4.84
C LEU A 90 12.82 -6.51 5.05
N ARG A 91 13.65 -6.12 4.07
CA ARG A 91 15.10 -6.04 4.28
C ARG A 91 15.52 -4.81 5.09
N HIS A 92 14.68 -3.78 5.14
CA HIS A 92 14.95 -2.53 5.87
C HIS A 92 14.36 -2.52 7.29
N GLY A 93 13.43 -3.42 7.59
CA GLY A 93 12.80 -3.54 8.90
C GLY A 93 11.60 -4.48 8.88
N GLN A 94 10.84 -4.51 9.97
CA GLN A 94 9.60 -5.27 10.03
C GLN A 94 8.53 -4.42 10.72
N PRO A 95 7.35 -4.23 10.12
CA PRO A 95 6.27 -3.49 10.76
C PRO A 95 5.58 -4.32 11.84
N GLU A 96 4.94 -3.66 12.80
CA GLU A 96 3.95 -4.30 13.70
C GLU A 96 2.58 -4.48 13.03
N ILE A 97 2.24 -3.61 12.08
CA ILE A 97 0.99 -3.64 11.31
C ILE A 97 1.30 -3.27 9.86
N PHE A 98 0.78 -4.05 8.92
CA PHE A 98 0.92 -3.78 7.48
C PHE A 98 -0.45 -3.52 6.86
N ASN A 99 -0.81 -2.26 6.72
CA ASN A 99 -2.11 -1.85 6.19
C ASN A 99 -2.09 -1.82 4.66
N THR A 100 -3.03 -2.50 4.01
CA THR A 100 -3.17 -2.50 2.54
C THR A 100 -4.64 -2.69 2.18
N ASP A 101 -5.15 -1.82 1.32
CA ASP A 101 -6.50 -1.90 0.75
C ASP A 101 -6.59 -2.99 -0.35
N GLN A 102 -5.44 -3.41 -0.86
CA GLN A 102 -5.25 -4.42 -1.90
C GLN A 102 -4.73 -5.73 -1.29
N GLY A 103 -5.43 -6.24 -0.27
CA GLY A 103 -5.01 -7.42 0.50
C GLY A 103 -4.70 -8.65 -0.39
N VAL A 104 -5.52 -8.91 -1.43
CA VAL A 104 -5.39 -10.08 -2.31
C VAL A 104 -4.04 -10.18 -3.02
N GLN A 105 -3.42 -9.04 -3.34
CA GLN A 105 -2.11 -8.97 -3.98
C GLN A 105 -0.96 -9.37 -3.03
N PHE A 106 -1.19 -9.34 -1.71
CA PHE A 106 -0.19 -9.65 -0.68
C PHE A 106 -0.50 -10.92 0.14
N THR A 107 -1.71 -11.50 0.04
CA THR A 107 -2.19 -12.61 0.88
C THR A 107 -1.35 -13.90 0.80
N ALA A 108 -0.68 -14.16 -0.32
CA ALA A 108 0.12 -15.39 -0.47
C ALA A 108 1.38 -15.42 0.40
N GLN A 109 1.88 -14.26 0.87
CA GLN A 109 3.17 -14.15 1.55
C GLN A 109 3.08 -13.57 2.96
N LEU A 110 1.98 -12.88 3.27
CA LEU A 110 1.76 -12.33 4.60
C LEU A 110 1.09 -13.38 5.50
N ARG A 111 1.71 -13.65 6.65
CA ARG A 111 1.05 -14.37 7.75
C ARG A 111 -0.21 -13.60 8.15
N GLN A 112 -1.35 -14.27 8.36
CA GLN A 112 -2.70 -13.67 8.61
C GLN A 112 -2.79 -12.59 9.70
N ARG A 113 -1.77 -12.39 10.53
CA ARG A 113 -1.76 -11.42 11.63
C ARG A 113 -1.47 -9.97 11.19
N TRP A 114 -1.08 -9.75 9.93
CA TRP A 114 -0.58 -8.45 9.46
C TRP A 114 -1.55 -7.66 8.58
N LEU A 115 -2.61 -8.28 8.06
CA LEU A 115 -3.50 -7.67 7.07
C LEU A 115 -4.69 -6.98 7.74
N LEU A 116 -4.85 -5.69 7.46
CA LEU A 116 -6.03 -4.91 7.79
C LEU A 116 -6.59 -4.31 6.52
N PHE A 117 -7.89 -4.54 6.34
CA PHE A 117 -8.74 -3.97 5.30
C PHE A 117 -9.42 -2.70 5.84
#